data_AF-A0A7X9XT52-F1
#
_entry.id   AF-A0A7X9XT52-F1
#
_cell.length_a   1.000
_cell.length_b   1.000
_cell.length_c   1.000
_cell.angle_alpha   90.00
_cell.angle_beta   90.00
_cell.angle_gamma   90.00
#
_symmetry.space_group_name_H-M   'P 1'
#
loop_
_entity.id
_entity.type
_entity.pdbx_description
1 polymer ?
#
loop_
_entity_poly.entity_id
_entity_poly.type
_entity_poly.pdbx_seq_one_letter_code
_entity_poly.pdbx_strand_id
1 'polypeptide(L)'
;MDGARLQRISRNAALELPAAEITHPFGPEWDVFKVAGKMFMLHHRLPDHGAKDVDAPGGTAIIVVKAEPGDAHALRRAHPFVFPGYHLNKKHWVTVVAPGEVTGAGSLDDADAHRFTAPDDAPEPATELDEITFERLVRELVVDSYRNVVLGLPKAKRPVDPMRFGS
;
A
#
# COMPACT_ATOMS: atom_id res chain seq x y z
N MET A 1 -4.72 12.72 -8.32
CA MET A 1 -4.64 12.47 -6.86
C MET A 1 -3.17 12.50 -6.41
N ASP A 2 -2.86 13.06 -5.23
CA ASP A 2 -1.51 13.09 -4.62
C ASP A 2 -1.34 12.04 -3.49
N GLY A 3 -0.12 11.84 -3.00
CA GLY A 3 0.17 10.86 -1.95
C GLY A 3 -0.53 11.15 -0.62
N ALA A 4 -0.76 12.43 -0.28
CA ALA A 4 -1.49 12.79 0.94
C ALA A 4 -2.96 12.34 0.87
N ARG A 5 -3.59 12.48 -0.29
CA ARG A 5 -4.95 11.98 -0.52
C ARG A 5 -5.01 10.46 -0.50
N LEU A 6 -4.03 9.76 -1.08
CA LEU A 6 -3.90 8.30 -0.99
C LEU A 6 -3.93 7.83 0.48
N GLN A 7 -3.03 8.36 1.32
CA GLN A 7 -2.97 7.98 2.73
C GLN A 7 -4.25 8.34 3.51
N ARG A 8 -4.89 9.47 3.18
CA ARG A 8 -6.16 9.83 3.83
C ARG A 8 -7.28 8.83 3.51
N ILE A 9 -7.42 8.43 2.25
CA ILE A 9 -8.44 7.46 1.82
C ILE A 9 -8.20 6.11 2.47
N SER A 10 -6.97 5.60 2.39
CA SER A 10 -6.63 4.31 2.98
C SER A 10 -6.79 4.30 4.49
N ARG A 11 -6.39 5.39 5.19
CA ARG A 11 -6.59 5.54 6.64
C ARG A 11 -8.06 5.48 7.00
N ASN A 12 -8.90 6.24 6.31
CA ASN A 12 -10.34 6.27 6.59
C ASN A 12 -10.96 4.90 6.36
N ALA A 13 -10.65 4.25 5.22
CA ALA A 13 -11.10 2.90 4.93
C ALA A 13 -10.67 1.91 6.02
N ALA A 14 -9.42 1.98 6.48
CA ALA A 14 -8.91 1.09 7.51
C ALA A 14 -9.59 1.30 8.87
N LEU A 15 -9.92 2.54 9.23
CA LEU A 15 -10.60 2.86 10.49
C LEU A 15 -12.09 2.50 10.50
N GLU A 16 -12.69 2.29 9.33
CA GLU A 16 -14.05 1.74 9.18
C GLU A 16 -14.07 0.21 9.43
N LEU A 17 -12.91 -0.46 9.45
CA LEU A 17 -12.82 -1.91 9.60
C LEU A 17 -12.97 -2.35 11.06
N PRO A 18 -13.74 -3.41 11.35
CA PRO A 18 -13.94 -3.89 12.72
C PRO A 18 -12.63 -4.29 13.42
N ALA A 19 -12.44 -3.80 14.63
CA ALA A 19 -11.27 -4.05 15.48
C ALA A 19 -9.93 -3.67 14.83
N ALA A 20 -9.95 -2.75 13.85
CA ALA A 20 -8.74 -2.12 13.35
C ALA A 20 -8.19 -1.11 14.37
N GLU A 21 -6.88 -1.11 14.53
CA GLU A 21 -6.14 -0.19 15.40
C GLU A 21 -4.95 0.41 14.66
N ILE A 22 -4.54 1.62 15.03
CA ILE A 22 -3.31 2.27 14.56
C ILE A 22 -2.30 2.26 15.70
N THR A 23 -1.07 1.87 15.40
CA THR A 23 0.06 1.88 16.34
C THR A 23 1.30 2.50 15.68
N HIS A 24 2.20 3.06 16.49
CA HIS A 24 3.41 3.75 16.01
C HIS A 24 4.70 3.09 16.56
N PRO A 25 4.99 1.82 16.20
CA PRO A 25 6.11 1.08 16.78
C PRO A 25 7.49 1.60 16.36
N PHE A 26 7.58 2.41 15.32
CA PHE A 26 8.83 2.94 14.75
C PHE A 26 8.94 4.46 14.86
N GLY A 27 8.06 5.09 15.64
CA GLY A 27 7.95 6.55 15.74
C GLY A 27 6.72 7.11 15.01
N PRO A 28 6.47 8.42 15.15
CA PRO A 28 5.26 9.09 14.68
C PRO A 28 5.11 9.13 13.15
N GLU A 29 6.20 8.93 12.40
CA GLU A 29 6.22 8.91 10.93
C GLU A 29 5.74 7.60 10.31
N TRP A 30 5.36 6.62 11.15
CA TRP A 30 4.95 5.28 10.75
C TRP A 30 3.60 4.93 11.37
N ASP A 31 2.54 4.98 10.57
CA ASP A 31 1.24 4.43 10.99
C ASP A 31 1.19 2.94 10.64
N VAL A 32 1.16 2.09 11.66
CA VAL A 32 1.00 0.64 11.49
C VAL A 32 -0.41 0.22 11.88
N PHE A 33 -1.20 -0.17 10.89
CA PHE A 33 -2.58 -0.61 11.03
C PHE A 33 -2.64 -2.11 11.30
N LYS A 34 -3.35 -2.49 12.36
CA LYS A 34 -3.41 -3.87 12.84
C LYS A 34 -4.86 -4.31 13.10
N VAL A 35 -5.07 -5.62 13.04
CA VAL A 35 -6.27 -6.30 13.52
C VAL A 35 -5.83 -7.45 14.42
N ALA A 36 -6.36 -7.49 15.65
CA ALA A 36 -5.96 -8.47 16.67
C ALA A 36 -4.42 -8.57 16.84
N GLY A 37 -3.73 -7.42 16.84
CA GLY A 37 -2.27 -7.34 16.97
C GLY A 37 -1.46 -7.78 15.74
N LYS A 38 -2.11 -8.09 14.61
CA LYS A 38 -1.43 -8.43 13.34
C LYS A 38 -1.57 -7.29 12.33
N MET A 39 -0.44 -6.87 11.75
CA MET A 39 -0.41 -5.80 10.75
C MET A 39 -1.09 -6.22 9.45
N PHE A 40 -1.89 -5.32 8.89
CA PHE A 40 -2.45 -5.45 7.54
C PHE A 40 -2.10 -4.24 6.65
N MET A 41 -1.79 -3.07 7.21
CA MET A 41 -1.38 -1.93 6.41
C MET A 41 -0.34 -1.08 7.14
N LEU A 42 0.50 -0.40 6.37
CA LEU A 42 1.48 0.54 6.86
C LEU A 42 1.41 1.82 6.03
N HIS A 43 1.46 2.99 6.67
CA HIS A 43 1.78 4.25 6.00
C HIS A 43 3.18 4.70 6.37
N HIS A 44 3.83 5.35 5.42
CA HIS A 44 5.08 6.04 5.63
C HIS A 44 5.28 7.10 4.54
N ARG A 45 6.13 8.10 4.80
CA ARG A 45 6.61 9.02 3.78
C ARG A 45 8.07 8.70 3.50
N LEU A 46 8.36 8.34 2.25
CA LEU A 46 9.73 8.13 1.84
C LEU A 46 10.38 9.48 1.54
N PRO A 47 11.58 9.76 2.07
CA PRO A 47 12.32 10.96 1.70
C PRO A 47 12.54 11.04 0.19
N ASP A 48 12.57 12.25 -0.37
CA ASP A 48 12.97 12.48 -1.76
C ASP A 48 14.41 11.98 -2.01
N HIS A 49 14.73 11.60 -3.25
CA HIS A 49 16.07 11.12 -3.59
C HIS A 49 17.14 12.15 -3.20
N GLY A 50 18.10 11.72 -2.36
CA GLY A 50 19.22 12.54 -1.90
C GLY A 50 18.93 13.42 -0.69
N ALA A 51 17.70 13.47 -0.18
CA ALA A 51 17.39 14.10 1.09
C ALA A 51 17.96 13.24 2.24
N LYS A 52 19.01 13.76 2.90
CA LYS A 52 19.59 13.13 4.11
C LYS A 52 18.74 13.40 5.35
N ASP A 53 17.93 14.44 5.30
CA ASP A 53 17.05 14.84 6.39
C ASP A 53 15.67 14.21 6.21
N VAL A 54 15.36 13.25 7.08
CA VAL A 54 14.05 12.61 7.18
C VAL A 54 12.93 13.57 7.57
N ASP A 55 13.29 14.75 8.09
CA ASP A 55 12.37 15.80 8.55
C ASP A 55 12.12 16.90 7.50
N ALA A 56 12.74 16.81 6.32
CA ALA A 56 12.51 17.79 5.26
C ALA A 56 11.05 17.72 4.77
N PRO A 57 10.37 18.86 4.53
CA PRO A 57 9.03 18.89 3.96
C PRO A 57 9.08 18.51 2.47
N GLY A 58 9.17 17.21 2.21
CA GLY A 58 9.29 16.57 0.90
C GLY A 58 9.09 15.06 1.03
N GLY A 59 9.00 14.34 -0.08
CA GLY A 59 8.92 12.87 -0.08
C GLY A 59 7.61 12.26 -0.55
N THR A 60 7.70 11.04 -1.11
CA THR A 60 6.57 10.28 -1.65
C THR A 60 5.79 9.60 -0.53
N ALA A 61 4.48 9.82 -0.47
CA ALA A 61 3.63 9.16 0.50
C ALA A 61 3.29 7.74 0.00
N ILE A 62 3.62 6.73 0.80
CA ILE A 62 3.34 5.34 0.46
C ILE A 62 2.30 4.75 1.38
N ILE A 63 1.59 3.74 0.86
CA ILE A 63 0.94 2.73 1.68
C ILE A 63 1.53 1.36 1.32
N VAL A 64 1.65 0.48 2.30
CA VAL A 64 2.07 -0.91 2.07
C VAL A 64 0.99 -1.83 2.62
N VAL A 65 0.41 -2.65 1.75
CA VAL A 65 -0.72 -3.53 2.06
C VAL A 65 -0.34 -4.99 1.82
N LYS A 66 -0.98 -5.89 2.57
CA LYS A 66 -0.83 -7.32 2.42
C LYS A 66 -1.66 -7.81 1.23
N ALA A 67 -1.07 -8.64 0.39
CA ALA A 67 -1.75 -9.29 -0.73
C ALA A 67 -1.42 -10.80 -0.72
N GLU A 68 -2.33 -11.61 -1.25
CA GLU A 68 -2.00 -13.00 -1.56
C GLU A 68 -0.92 -13.04 -2.67
N PRO A 69 -0.04 -14.05 -2.72
CA PRO A 69 1.04 -14.09 -3.70
C PRO A 69 0.58 -13.99 -5.16
N GLY A 70 -0.58 -14.57 -5.49
CA GLY A 70 -1.19 -14.48 -6.83
C GLY A 70 -1.60 -13.04 -7.16
N ASP A 71 -2.30 -12.40 -6.23
CA ASP A 71 -2.79 -11.02 -6.37
C ASP A 71 -1.65 -10.02 -6.40
N ALA A 72 -0.65 -10.17 -5.53
CA ALA A 72 0.53 -9.29 -5.50
C ALA A 72 1.22 -9.24 -6.86
N HIS A 73 1.31 -10.39 -7.55
CA HIS A 73 1.87 -10.46 -8.89
C HIS A 73 0.95 -9.82 -9.93
N ALA A 74 -0.36 -10.08 -9.87
CA ALA A 74 -1.34 -9.51 -10.81
C ALA A 74 -1.45 -7.98 -10.70
N LEU A 75 -1.55 -7.45 -9.48
CA LEU A 75 -1.63 -6.02 -9.19
C LEU A 75 -0.44 -5.26 -9.76
N ARG A 76 0.78 -5.78 -9.60
CA ARG A 76 2.01 -5.18 -10.13
C ARG A 76 2.06 -5.14 -11.66
N ARG A 77 1.40 -6.08 -12.35
CA ARG A 77 1.30 -6.06 -13.83
C ARG A 77 0.20 -5.12 -14.31
N ALA A 78 -0.90 -5.03 -13.56
CA ALA A 78 -2.06 -4.25 -13.95
C ALA A 78 -1.92 -2.75 -13.63
N HIS A 79 -1.10 -2.40 -12.63
CA HIS A 79 -1.05 -1.05 -12.09
C HIS A 79 0.39 -0.54 -11.98
N PRO A 80 0.79 0.49 -12.76
CA PRO A 80 2.17 1.00 -12.78
C PRO A 80 2.57 1.71 -11.48
N PHE A 81 1.61 2.02 -10.60
CA PHE A 81 1.81 2.61 -9.28
C PHE A 81 1.86 1.56 -8.15
N VAL A 82 1.92 0.27 -8.47
CA VAL A 82 2.02 -0.84 -7.51
C VAL A 82 3.38 -1.53 -7.62
N PHE A 83 4.11 -1.56 -6.52
CA PHE A 83 5.49 -1.99 -6.42
C PHE A 83 5.67 -3.15 -5.43
N PRO A 84 6.80 -3.88 -5.46
CA PRO A 84 7.12 -4.83 -4.39
C PRO A 84 7.15 -4.16 -3.01
N GLY A 85 6.72 -4.86 -1.97
CA GLY A 85 6.65 -4.32 -0.61
C GLY A 85 7.98 -3.75 -0.10
N TYR A 86 7.95 -2.47 0.28
CA TYR A 86 9.08 -1.74 0.84
C TYR A 86 9.43 -2.26 2.24
N HIS A 87 10.69 -2.66 2.46
CA HIS A 87 11.20 -3.33 3.67
C HIS A 87 10.41 -4.55 4.17
N LEU A 88 9.48 -5.07 3.38
CA LEU A 88 8.61 -6.18 3.73
C LEU A 88 8.80 -7.35 2.77
N ASN A 89 8.21 -8.50 3.10
CA ASN A 89 8.30 -9.68 2.25
C ASN A 89 7.52 -9.45 0.94
N LYS A 90 8.26 -9.20 -0.16
CA LYS A 90 7.74 -8.88 -1.50
C LYS A 90 6.80 -9.94 -2.10
N LYS A 91 6.74 -11.16 -1.53
CA LYS A 91 5.75 -12.19 -1.92
C LYS A 91 4.35 -11.93 -1.37
N HIS A 92 4.23 -11.18 -0.27
CA HIS A 92 2.99 -11.00 0.48
C HIS A 92 2.61 -9.54 0.68
N TRP A 93 3.47 -8.60 0.28
CA TRP A 93 3.30 -7.18 0.51
C TRP A 93 3.59 -6.42 -0.76
N VAL A 94 2.74 -5.44 -1.05
CA VAL A 94 2.90 -4.50 -2.16
C VAL A 94 2.86 -3.08 -1.64
N THR A 95 3.71 -2.23 -2.22
CA THR A 95 3.73 -0.79 -1.97
C THR A 95 2.89 -0.10 -3.03
N VAL A 96 2.08 0.88 -2.62
CA VAL A 96 1.25 1.70 -3.51
C VAL A 96 1.60 3.16 -3.30
N VAL A 97 1.73 3.89 -4.40
CA VAL A 97 1.90 5.35 -4.46
C VAL A 97 0.77 5.99 -5.24
N ALA A 98 0.64 7.31 -5.15
CA ALA A 98 -0.28 8.02 -6.02
C ALA A 98 0.23 7.94 -7.48
N PRO A 99 -0.66 7.77 -8.49
CA PRO A 99 -0.24 7.66 -9.89
C PRO A 99 0.59 8.85 -10.38
N GLY A 100 0.29 10.06 -9.89
CA GLY A 100 1.05 11.27 -10.22
C GLY A 100 2.44 11.37 -9.55
N GLU A 101 2.79 10.43 -8.66
CA GLU A 101 4.10 10.35 -8.00
C GLU A 101 4.99 9.25 -8.62
N VAL A 102 4.52 8.55 -9.65
CA VAL A 102 5.32 7.61 -10.45
C VAL A 102 6.21 8.40 -11.41
N THR A 103 7.53 8.24 -11.31
CA THR A 103 8.51 8.94 -12.19
C THR A 103 9.05 7.99 -13.26
N GLY A 104 9.34 8.52 -14.46
CA GLY A 104 9.71 7.70 -15.64
C GLY A 104 11.20 7.34 -15.77
N ALA A 105 11.44 6.20 -16.44
CA ALA A 105 12.67 5.60 -16.99
C ALA A 105 13.86 5.38 -16.04
N GLY A 106 14.02 4.13 -15.59
CA GLY A 106 15.16 3.64 -14.82
C GLY A 106 14.93 2.22 -14.30
N SER A 107 15.61 1.25 -14.89
CA SER A 107 15.59 -0.18 -14.57
C SER A 107 15.75 -0.46 -13.07
N LEU A 108 14.96 -1.40 -12.55
CA LEU A 108 15.01 -1.85 -11.16
C LEU A 108 16.10 -2.91 -10.97
N ASP A 109 17.35 -2.48 -10.97
CA ASP A 109 18.43 -3.17 -10.28
C ASP A 109 19.27 -2.12 -9.55
N ASP A 110 19.70 -2.48 -8.35
CA ASP A 110 20.44 -1.69 -7.35
C ASP A 110 19.65 -0.80 -6.39
N ALA A 111 20.00 -0.96 -5.11
CA ALA A 111 19.35 -0.42 -3.94
C ALA A 111 19.22 1.12 -4.02
N ASP A 112 17.98 1.61 -3.96
CA ASP A 112 17.61 3.02 -3.80
C ASP A 112 17.85 3.99 -4.99
N ALA A 113 17.97 3.53 -6.25
CA ALA A 113 18.23 4.46 -7.37
C ALA A 113 17.00 4.97 -8.16
N HIS A 114 15.90 4.22 -8.28
CA HIS A 114 14.66 4.69 -8.95
C HIS A 114 13.43 4.12 -8.24
N ARG A 115 12.90 4.87 -7.28
CA ARG A 115 12.04 4.28 -6.23
C ARG A 115 10.63 3.88 -6.68
N PHE A 116 10.12 4.51 -7.75
CA PHE A 116 8.79 4.25 -8.33
C PHE A 116 8.79 4.37 -9.86
N THR A 117 9.69 3.65 -10.52
CA THR A 117 9.70 3.53 -11.98
C THR A 117 8.76 2.44 -12.45
N ALA A 118 7.85 2.79 -13.36
CA ALA A 118 7.05 1.79 -14.06
C ALA A 118 7.99 0.82 -14.81
N PRO A 119 7.68 -0.49 -14.87
CA PRO A 119 8.47 -1.44 -15.63
C PRO A 119 8.50 -1.06 -17.12
N ASP A 120 9.61 -1.33 -17.81
CA ASP A 120 9.78 -0.96 -19.23
C ASP A 120 8.72 -1.59 -20.16
N ASP A 121 8.20 -2.77 -19.80
CA ASP A 121 7.11 -3.47 -20.49
C ASP A 121 5.72 -3.14 -19.92
N ALA A 122 5.59 -2.12 -19.05
CA ALA A 122 4.28 -1.65 -18.62
C ALA A 122 3.50 -1.20 -19.87
N PRO A 123 2.22 -1.58 -20.01
CA PRO A 123 1.42 -1.09 -21.12
C PRO A 123 1.45 0.45 -21.15
N GLU A 124 1.74 1.04 -22.32
CA GLU A 124 1.44 2.44 -22.66
C GLU A 124 0.18 2.89 -21.93
N PRO A 125 0.21 4.01 -21.18
CA PRO A 125 -0.61 4.23 -19.99
C PRO A 125 -2.05 3.78 -20.25
N ALA A 126 -2.34 2.58 -19.78
CA ALA A 126 -3.64 1.95 -19.95
C ALA A 126 -4.64 2.84 -19.22
N THR A 127 -5.37 3.66 -19.96
CA THR A 127 -6.44 4.57 -19.50
C THR A 127 -6.16 5.16 -18.12
N GLU A 128 -5.57 6.36 -18.07
CA GLU A 128 -5.42 7.18 -16.87
C GLU A 128 -6.58 6.91 -15.90
N LEU A 129 -6.32 6.15 -14.82
CA LEU A 129 -7.38 5.76 -13.89
C LEU A 129 -7.96 7.06 -13.35
N ASP A 130 -9.25 7.27 -13.61
CA ASP A 130 -9.92 8.44 -13.07
C ASP A 130 -9.88 8.39 -11.54
N GLU A 131 -10.03 9.55 -10.91
CA GLU A 131 -9.88 9.70 -9.46
C GLU A 131 -10.84 8.82 -8.66
N ILE A 132 -12.06 8.59 -9.18
CA ILE A 132 -13.09 7.77 -8.52
C ILE A 132 -12.69 6.30 -8.57
N THR A 133 -12.24 5.83 -9.74
CA THR A 133 -11.79 4.45 -9.92
C THR A 133 -10.54 4.17 -9.06
N PHE A 134 -9.60 5.11 -8.98
CA PHE A 134 -8.44 4.97 -8.10
C PHE A 134 -8.82 4.95 -6.61
N GLU A 135 -9.72 5.83 -6.15
CA GLU A 135 -10.19 5.81 -4.76
C GLU A 135 -10.84 4.46 -4.41
N ARG A 136 -11.67 3.92 -5.31
CA ARG A 136 -12.29 2.61 -5.13
C ARG A 136 -11.25 1.49 -5.03
N LEU A 137 -10.26 1.49 -5.92
CA LEU A 137 -9.15 0.52 -5.88
C LEU A 137 -8.40 0.58 -4.55
N VAL A 138 -8.07 1.78 -4.05
CA VAL A 138 -7.38 1.93 -2.76
C VAL A 138 -8.22 1.35 -1.63
N ARG A 139 -9.53 1.61 -1.60
CA ARG A 139 -10.43 1.05 -0.58
C ARG A 139 -10.49 -0.47 -0.65
N GLU A 140 -10.62 -1.03 -1.86
CA GLU A 140 -10.63 -2.48 -2.09
C GLU A 140 -9.33 -3.13 -1.60
N LEU A 141 -8.17 -2.56 -1.93
CA LEU A 141 -6.86 -3.05 -1.46
C LEU A 141 -6.73 -3.08 0.07
N VAL A 142 -7.25 -2.06 0.75
CA VAL A 142 -7.24 -1.99 2.22
C VAL A 142 -8.13 -3.08 2.84
N VAL A 143 -9.34 -3.25 2.29
CA VAL A 143 -10.29 -4.27 2.75
C VAL A 143 -9.74 -5.68 2.53
N ASP A 144 -9.18 -5.96 1.35
CA ASP A 144 -8.62 -7.27 1.01
C ASP A 144 -7.41 -7.60 1.87
N SER A 145 -6.54 -6.62 2.11
CA SER A 145 -5.42 -6.79 3.03
C SER A 145 -5.87 -7.17 4.44
N TYR A 146 -6.89 -6.49 4.97
CA TYR A 146 -7.49 -6.82 6.26
C TYR A 146 -8.08 -8.23 6.28
N ARG A 147 -8.86 -8.61 5.25
CA ARG A 147 -9.42 -9.97 5.13
C ARG A 147 -8.33 -11.04 5.11
N ASN A 148 -7.25 -10.82 4.36
CA ASN A 148 -6.11 -11.74 4.28
C ASN A 148 -5.46 -11.96 5.65
N VAL A 149 -5.43 -10.93 6.51
CA VAL A 149 -4.94 -11.08 7.88
C VAL A 149 -5.97 -11.79 8.76
N VAL A 150 -7.25 -11.41 8.71
CA VAL A 150 -8.33 -12.03 9.49
C VAL A 150 -8.47 -13.52 9.17
N LEU A 151 -8.36 -13.90 7.90
CA LEU A 151 -8.41 -15.29 7.45
C LEU A 151 -7.30 -16.13 8.11
N GLY A 152 -6.11 -15.54 8.29
CA GLY A 152 -4.98 -16.18 8.97
C GLY A 152 -5.11 -16.25 10.50
N LEU A 153 -6.09 -15.58 11.11
CA LEU A 153 -6.29 -15.63 12.56
C LEU A 153 -6.99 -16.94 13.00
N PRO A 154 -6.74 -17.40 14.25
CA PRO A 154 -7.58 -18.41 14.89
C PRO A 154 -9.05 -17.97 14.86
N LYS A 155 -9.99 -18.89 14.58
CA LYS A 155 -11.43 -18.55 14.43
C LYS A 155 -11.98 -17.72 15.60
N ALA A 156 -11.61 -18.06 16.83
CA ALA A 156 -12.04 -17.34 18.04
C ALA A 156 -11.54 -15.89 18.15
N LYS A 157 -10.51 -15.51 17.37
CA LYS A 157 -9.93 -14.17 17.34
C LYS A 157 -10.35 -13.36 16.11
N ARG A 158 -11.20 -13.91 15.24
CA ARG A 158 -11.67 -13.22 14.04
C ARG A 158 -12.79 -12.25 14.43
N PRO A 159 -12.62 -10.93 14.20
CA PRO A 159 -13.67 -9.96 14.51
C PRO A 159 -14.88 -10.05 13.56
N VAL A 160 -14.68 -10.64 12.38
CA VAL A 160 -15.71 -10.85 11.35
C VAL A 160 -15.51 -12.20 10.67
N ASP A 161 -16.52 -12.69 9.96
CA ASP A 161 -16.36 -13.80 9.02
C ASP A 161 -15.68 -13.27 7.73
N PRO A 162 -14.42 -13.61 7.45
CA PRO A 162 -13.68 -13.06 6.31
C PRO A 162 -14.26 -13.49 4.96
N MET A 163 -15.06 -14.57 4.90
CA MET A 163 -15.68 -15.05 3.67
C MET A 163 -16.98 -14.32 3.32
N ARG A 164 -17.52 -13.52 4.24
CA ARG A 164 -18.79 -12.78 4.08
C ARG A 164 -18.65 -11.28 4.26
N PHE A 165 -17.56 -10.83 4.86
CA PHE A 165 -17.36 -9.43 5.18
C PHE A 165 -17.00 -8.65 3.92
N GLY A 166 -17.83 -7.71 3.48
CA GLY A 166 -17.62 -6.77 2.37
C GLY A 166 -17.75 -7.34 0.94
N SER A 167 -18.30 -8.55 0.80
CA SER A 167 -18.77 -9.11 -0.47
C SER A 167 -20.07 -8.46 -0.92
#